data_AF-A0A7W1AUN2-F1
#
_entry.id   AF-A0A7W1AUN2-F1
#
_cell.length_a   1.000
_cell.length_b   1.000
_cell.length_c   1.000
_cell.angle_alpha   90.00
_cell.angle_beta   90.00
_cell.angle_gamma   90.00
#
_symmetry.space_group_name_H-M   'P 1'
#
loop_
_entity.id
_entity.type
_entity.pdbx_description
1 polymer ?
#
loop_
_entity_poly.entity_id
_entity_poly.type
_entity_poly.pdbx_seq_one_letter_code
_entity_poly.pdbx_strand_id
1 'polypeptide(L)'
;MSEDFQSKPVNQTPLMQRILIYTAVLLIVFLIGFVPMWLKARGGAAELATAERELSLARLQNTLASAVIDARRGDYEPARQAASNFFTSLRVEADKATGSLLTDSQKQNIQPLFAGRDEVITLLARSDPASADRLSDLYAAYRKVMGG
;
A
#
# COMPACT_ATOMS: atom_id res chain seq x y z
N MET A 1 16.14 64.34 16.05
CA MET A 1 16.67 63.34 15.10
C MET A 1 15.52 62.41 14.79
N SER A 2 14.77 62.73 13.73
CA SER A 2 13.57 62.00 13.33
C SER A 2 13.60 61.95 11.81
N GLU A 3 14.09 60.85 11.27
CA GLU A 3 14.12 60.58 9.84
C GLU A 3 12.72 60.11 9.44
N ASP A 4 11.96 60.98 8.78
CA ASP A 4 10.69 60.66 8.16
C ASP A 4 10.98 59.87 6.88
N PHE A 5 10.72 58.55 6.90
CA PHE A 5 10.80 57.69 5.72
C PHE A 5 9.65 58.02 4.76
N GLN A 6 9.86 59.09 3.99
CA GLN A 6 8.98 59.53 2.93
C GLN A 6 8.90 58.44 1.85
N SER A 7 7.83 57.65 1.89
CA SER A 7 7.51 56.65 0.87
C SER A 7 7.13 57.39 -0.41
N LYS A 8 7.99 57.30 -1.43
CA LYS A 8 7.78 57.88 -2.76
C LYS A 8 6.41 57.45 -3.33
N PRO A 9 5.57 58.39 -3.81
CA PRO A 9 4.32 58.03 -4.46
C PRO A 9 4.65 57.43 -5.83
N VAL A 10 4.27 56.17 -6.02
CA VAL A 10 4.35 55.51 -7.32
C VAL A 10 3.30 56.19 -8.22
N ASN A 11 3.74 57.06 -9.13
CA ASN A 11 2.91 57.54 -10.24
C ASN A 11 2.57 56.34 -11.14
N GLN A 12 1.45 55.67 -10.84
CA GLN A 12 0.94 54.61 -11.70
C GLN A 12 0.35 55.24 -12.95
N THR A 13 1.07 55.12 -14.06
CA THR A 13 0.51 55.41 -15.37
C THR A 13 -0.68 54.47 -15.62
N PRO A 14 -1.80 54.95 -16.20
CA PRO A 14 -3.05 54.17 -16.32
C PRO A 14 -2.88 52.90 -17.19
N LEU A 15 -1.85 52.85 -18.03
CA LEU A 15 -1.44 51.65 -18.77
C LEU A 15 -0.83 50.57 -17.87
N MET A 16 -0.04 50.95 -16.88
CA MET A 16 0.64 50.03 -15.96
C MET A 16 -0.38 49.35 -15.02
N GLN A 17 -1.42 50.08 -14.61
CA GLN A 17 -2.52 49.55 -13.81
C GLN A 17 -3.35 48.51 -14.60
N ARG A 18 -3.61 48.77 -15.89
CA ARG A 18 -4.29 47.81 -16.78
C ARG A 18 -3.47 46.54 -17.01
N ILE A 19 -2.17 46.67 -17.25
CA ILE A 19 -1.27 45.53 -17.40
C ILE A 19 -1.27 44.68 -16.13
N LEU A 20 -1.25 45.32 -14.96
CA LEU A 20 -1.27 44.62 -13.67
C LEU A 20 -2.59 43.85 -13.45
N ILE A 21 -3.73 44.45 -13.83
CA ILE A 21 -5.05 43.79 -13.79
C ILE A 21 -5.09 42.60 -14.75
N TYR A 22 -4.68 42.77 -16.01
CA TYR A 22 -4.69 41.67 -16.98
C TYR A 22 -3.77 40.53 -16.55
N THR A 23 -2.59 40.85 -16.00
CA THR A 23 -1.66 39.84 -15.47
C THR A 23 -2.26 39.09 -14.28
N ALA A 24 -2.96 39.79 -13.39
CA ALA A 24 -3.66 39.16 -12.27
C ALA A 24 -4.79 38.23 -12.74
N VAL A 25 -5.59 38.67 -13.72
CA VAL A 25 -6.67 37.84 -14.30
C VAL A 25 -6.10 36.61 -15.00
N LEU A 26 -5.01 36.76 -15.78
CA LEU A 26 -4.33 35.65 -16.44
C LEU A 26 -3.80 34.63 -15.42
N LEU A 27 -3.20 35.10 -14.32
CA LEU A 27 -2.74 34.24 -13.24
C LEU A 27 -3.90 33.49 -12.59
N ILE A 28 -5.03 34.14 -12.33
CA ILE A 28 -6.20 33.50 -11.73
C ILE A 28 -6.75 32.40 -12.66
N VAL A 29 -6.92 32.68 -13.95
CA VAL A 29 -7.39 31.69 -14.92
C VAL A 29 -6.40 30.52 -15.05
N PHE A 30 -5.10 30.82 -15.08
CA PHE A 30 -4.04 29.82 -15.09
C PHE A 30 -4.08 28.93 -13.84
N LEU A 31 -4.25 29.53 -12.65
CA LEU A 31 -4.36 28.80 -11.38
C LEU A 31 -5.62 27.92 -11.32
N ILE A 32 -6.76 28.37 -11.86
CA ILE A 32 -8.00 27.59 -11.89
C ILE A 32 -7.83 26.30 -12.71
N GLY A 33 -7.05 26.31 -13.79
CA GLY A 33 -6.74 25.11 -14.56
C GLY A 33 -5.61 24.27 -13.94
N PHE A 34 -4.57 24.93 -13.43
CA PHE A 34 -3.36 24.27 -12.97
C PHE A 34 -3.52 23.55 -11.62
N VAL A 35 -4.20 24.18 -10.65
CA VAL A 35 -4.39 23.62 -9.31
C VAL A 35 -5.15 22.27 -9.31
N PRO A 36 -6.32 22.12 -9.97
CA PRO A 36 -7.02 20.83 -10.00
C PRO A 36 -6.25 19.76 -10.78
N MET A 37 -5.48 20.14 -11.80
CA MET A 37 -4.64 19.20 -12.55
C MET A 37 -3.47 18.70 -11.69
N TRP A 38 -2.84 19.61 -10.94
CA TRP A 38 -1.77 19.28 -10.01
C TRP A 38 -2.27 18.44 -8.82
N LEU A 39 -3.46 18.72 -8.31
CA LEU A 39 -4.11 17.91 -7.28
C LEU A 39 -4.48 16.52 -7.79
N LYS A 40 -4.99 16.38 -9.02
CA LYS A 40 -5.25 15.07 -9.64
C LYS A 40 -3.97 14.25 -9.84
N ALA A 41 -2.89 14.89 -10.29
CA ALA A 41 -1.59 14.22 -10.44
C ALA A 41 -1.02 13.74 -9.10
N ARG A 42 -1.25 14.49 -8.01
CA ARG A 42 -0.87 14.06 -6.66
C ARG A 42 -1.83 13.05 -6.04
N GLY A 43 -3.12 13.11 -6.36
CA GLY A 43 -4.14 12.15 -5.91
C GLY A 43 -3.91 10.75 -6.47
N GLY A 44 -3.50 10.65 -7.74
CA GLY A 44 -3.24 9.37 -8.40
C GLY A 44 -2.15 8.53 -7.72
N ALA A 45 -1.16 9.15 -7.06
CA ALA A 45 -0.13 8.41 -6.33
C ALA A 45 -0.68 7.70 -5.07
N ALA A 46 -1.65 8.31 -4.38
CA ALA A 46 -2.29 7.70 -3.22
C ALA A 46 -3.25 6.57 -3.62
N GLU A 47 -3.99 6.76 -4.73
CA GLU A 47 -4.84 5.72 -5.31
C GLU A 47 -4.02 4.54 -5.84
N LEU A 48 -2.88 4.79 -6.49
CA LEU A 48 -1.96 3.73 -6.92
C LEU A 48 -1.41 2.95 -5.71
N ALA A 49 -0.95 3.64 -4.67
CA ALA A 49 -0.39 3.00 -3.49
C ALA A 49 -1.42 2.13 -2.74
N THR A 50 -2.68 2.54 -2.71
CA THR A 50 -3.77 1.74 -2.11
C THR A 50 -4.12 0.53 -2.97
N ALA A 51 -4.23 0.69 -4.29
CA ALA A 51 -4.49 -0.41 -5.21
C ALA A 51 -3.36 -1.46 -5.23
N GLU A 52 -2.09 -1.02 -5.24
CA GLU A 52 -0.93 -1.92 -5.16
C GLU A 52 -0.88 -2.70 -3.85
N ARG A 53 -1.27 -2.04 -2.76
CA ARG A 53 -1.38 -2.67 -1.44
C ARG A 53 -2.44 -3.76 -1.43
N GLU A 54 -3.65 -3.45 -1.89
CA GLU A 54 -4.74 -4.43 -1.96
C GLU A 54 -4.38 -5.60 -2.87
N LEU A 55 -3.79 -5.33 -4.04
CA LEU A 55 -3.34 -6.36 -4.97
C LEU A 55 -2.31 -7.29 -4.33
N SER A 56 -1.35 -6.73 -3.58
CA SER A 56 -0.29 -7.52 -2.97
C SER A 56 -0.81 -8.38 -1.82
N LEU A 57 -1.74 -7.88 -1.01
CA LEU A 57 -2.44 -8.67 0.02
C LEU A 57 -3.28 -9.79 -0.61
N ALA A 58 -3.99 -9.49 -1.70
CA ALA A 58 -4.75 -10.49 -2.44
C ALA A 58 -3.85 -11.57 -3.06
N ARG A 59 -2.65 -11.20 -3.54
CA ARG A 59 -1.66 -12.17 -4.04
C ARG A 59 -1.17 -13.11 -2.94
N LEU A 60 -0.88 -12.59 -1.74
CA LEU A 60 -0.54 -13.42 -0.57
C LEU A 60 -1.67 -14.41 -0.24
N GLN A 61 -2.91 -13.91 -0.18
CA GLN A 61 -4.08 -14.73 0.08
C GLN A 61 -4.29 -15.80 -0.99
N ASN A 62 -4.14 -15.47 -2.26
CA ASN A 62 -4.26 -16.41 -3.38
C ASN A 62 -3.16 -17.47 -3.36
N THR A 63 -1.94 -17.10 -2.99
CA THR A 63 -0.81 -18.05 -2.87
C THR A 63 -1.07 -19.06 -1.75
N LEU A 64 -1.64 -18.61 -0.63
CA LEU A 64 -2.03 -19.51 0.44
C LEU A 64 -3.23 -20.39 0.05
N ALA A 65 -4.22 -19.82 -0.64
CA ALA A 65 -5.38 -20.56 -1.13
C ALA A 65 -4.97 -21.63 -2.16
N SER A 66 -4.04 -21.32 -3.07
CA SER A 66 -3.52 -22.31 -4.01
C SER A 66 -2.80 -23.45 -3.29
N ALA A 67 -2.00 -23.14 -2.25
CA ALA A 67 -1.36 -24.16 -1.44
C ALA A 67 -2.39 -25.11 -0.79
N VAL A 68 -3.50 -24.58 -0.28
CA VAL A 68 -4.61 -25.40 0.28
C VAL A 68 -5.20 -26.31 -0.79
N ILE A 69 -5.48 -25.77 -1.99
CA ILE A 69 -6.11 -26.53 -3.08
C ILE A 69 -5.17 -27.63 -3.58
N ASP A 70 -3.90 -27.31 -3.79
CA ASP A 70 -2.88 -28.25 -4.26
C ASP A 70 -2.69 -29.37 -3.23
N ALA A 71 -2.59 -29.04 -1.92
CA ALA A 71 -2.50 -30.04 -0.87
C ALA A 71 -3.75 -30.96 -0.83
N ARG A 72 -4.96 -30.40 -1.02
CA ARG A 72 -6.21 -31.19 -1.09
C ARG A 72 -6.27 -32.11 -2.30
N ARG A 73 -5.61 -31.75 -3.40
CA ARG A 73 -5.49 -32.58 -4.61
C ARG A 73 -4.42 -33.67 -4.49
N GLY A 74 -3.62 -33.64 -3.42
CA GLY A 74 -2.46 -34.52 -3.26
C GLY A 74 -1.20 -34.00 -3.95
N ASP A 75 -1.23 -32.77 -4.48
CA ASP A 75 -0.10 -32.10 -5.12
C ASP A 75 0.77 -31.41 -4.05
N TYR A 76 1.43 -32.20 -3.21
CA TYR A 76 2.12 -31.70 -2.01
C TYR A 76 3.36 -30.86 -2.31
N GLU A 77 4.07 -31.12 -3.39
CA GLU A 77 5.27 -30.36 -3.75
C GLU A 77 4.93 -28.94 -4.24
N PRO A 78 3.98 -28.73 -5.18
CA PRO A 78 3.44 -27.40 -5.48
C PRO A 78 2.91 -26.68 -4.24
N ALA A 79 2.17 -27.38 -3.38
CA ALA A 79 1.66 -26.83 -2.13
C ALA A 79 2.77 -26.36 -1.19
N ARG A 80 3.85 -27.14 -1.06
CA ARG A 80 5.05 -26.78 -0.26
C ARG A 80 5.72 -25.53 -0.77
N GLN A 81 5.87 -25.39 -2.09
CA GLN A 81 6.45 -24.20 -2.71
C GLN A 81 5.56 -22.97 -2.47
N ALA A 82 4.25 -23.08 -2.70
CA ALA A 82 3.30 -22.00 -2.46
C ALA A 82 3.28 -21.57 -0.98
N ALA A 83 3.22 -22.52 -0.04
CA ALA A 83 3.30 -22.24 1.39
C ALA A 83 4.62 -21.55 1.77
N SER A 84 5.74 -22.01 1.24
CA SER A 84 7.07 -21.41 1.48
C SER A 84 7.15 -19.97 0.97
N ASN A 85 6.61 -19.72 -0.22
CA ASN A 85 6.54 -18.39 -0.81
C ASN A 85 5.65 -17.46 0.02
N PHE A 86 4.48 -17.93 0.44
CA PHE A 86 3.59 -17.19 1.34
C PHE A 86 4.31 -16.75 2.62
N PHE A 87 4.96 -17.68 3.34
CA PHE A 87 5.65 -17.33 4.58
C PHE A 87 6.84 -16.39 4.37
N THR A 88 7.59 -16.57 3.27
CA THR A 88 8.70 -15.68 2.92
C THR A 88 8.21 -14.26 2.66
N SER A 89 7.19 -14.10 1.82
CA SER A 89 6.61 -12.79 1.50
C SER A 89 5.94 -12.15 2.73
N LEU A 90 5.23 -12.94 3.55
CA LEU A 90 4.61 -12.44 4.77
C LEU A 90 5.66 -11.94 5.78
N ARG A 91 6.80 -12.65 5.91
CA ARG A 91 7.93 -12.23 6.77
C ARG A 91 8.50 -10.89 6.31
N VAL A 92 8.73 -10.74 5.01
CA VAL A 92 9.23 -9.49 4.43
C VAL A 92 8.30 -8.33 4.77
N GLU A 93 6.99 -8.53 4.68
CA GLU A 93 6.03 -7.48 5.04
C GLU A 93 5.92 -7.23 6.55
N ALA A 94 6.09 -8.26 7.37
CA ALA A 94 6.11 -8.15 8.83
C ALA A 94 7.31 -7.34 9.33
N ASP A 95 8.48 -7.58 8.76
CA ASP A 95 9.76 -6.98 9.20
C ASP A 95 9.98 -5.57 8.62
N LYS A 96 9.23 -5.17 7.59
CA LYS A 96 9.29 -3.81 7.03
C LYS A 96 8.88 -2.76 8.06
N ALA A 97 9.80 -1.85 8.41
CA ALA A 97 9.53 -0.73 9.30
C ALA A 97 8.62 0.35 8.65
N THR A 98 8.88 0.71 7.39
CA THR A 98 8.14 1.76 6.65
C THR A 98 7.68 1.22 5.29
N GLY A 99 6.47 1.59 4.86
CA GLY A 99 5.92 1.14 3.57
C GLY A 99 5.50 -0.34 3.53
N SER A 100 5.29 -0.95 4.70
CA SER A 100 4.67 -2.28 4.81
C SER A 100 3.21 -2.23 4.35
N LEU A 101 2.77 -3.30 3.71
CA LEU A 101 1.36 -3.50 3.39
C LEU A 101 0.49 -3.74 4.63
N LEU A 102 1.11 -4.06 5.77
CA LEU A 102 0.47 -4.40 7.03
C LEU A 102 0.45 -3.21 7.98
N THR A 103 -0.68 -3.01 8.66
CA THR A 103 -0.75 -2.10 9.82
C THR A 103 0.02 -2.69 11.01
N ASP A 104 0.42 -1.87 11.97
CA ASP A 104 1.16 -2.36 13.14
C ASP A 104 0.36 -3.38 13.96
N SER A 105 -0.96 -3.21 14.03
CA SER A 105 -1.86 -4.20 14.64
C SER A 105 -1.85 -5.53 13.86
N GLN A 106 -1.91 -5.47 12.52
CA GLN A 106 -1.81 -6.67 11.69
C GLN A 106 -0.46 -7.36 11.88
N LYS A 107 0.66 -6.62 11.89
CA LYS A 107 2.01 -7.16 12.15
C LYS A 107 2.09 -7.93 13.46
N GLN A 108 1.53 -7.38 14.54
CA GLN A 108 1.49 -8.07 15.84
C GLN A 108 0.62 -9.33 15.78
N ASN A 109 -0.53 -9.24 15.13
CA ASN A 109 -1.49 -10.34 15.04
C ASN A 109 -1.08 -11.47 14.07
N ILE A 110 -0.18 -11.21 13.11
CA ILE A 110 0.37 -12.26 12.25
C ILE A 110 1.52 -13.04 12.89
N GLN A 111 2.15 -12.54 13.96
CA GLN A 111 3.30 -13.24 14.57
C GLN A 111 3.00 -14.69 14.97
N PRO A 112 1.84 -15.00 15.57
CA PRO A 112 1.48 -16.39 15.87
C PRO A 112 1.36 -17.29 14.63
N LEU A 113 1.05 -16.75 13.44
CA LEU A 113 0.91 -17.53 12.21
C LEU A 113 2.25 -18.16 11.78
N PHE A 114 3.38 -17.54 12.12
CA PHE A 114 4.70 -18.08 11.78
C PHE A 114 5.07 -19.32 12.61
N ALA A 115 4.46 -19.52 13.78
CA ALA A 115 4.73 -20.68 14.63
C ALA A 115 4.34 -22.00 13.94
N GLY A 116 3.29 -21.99 13.12
CA GLY A 116 2.82 -23.17 12.38
C GLY A 116 3.59 -23.47 11.09
N ARG A 117 4.57 -22.64 10.69
CA ARG A 117 5.29 -22.81 9.42
C ARG A 117 5.98 -24.16 9.33
N ASP A 118 6.81 -24.49 10.31
CA ASP A 118 7.66 -25.68 10.23
C ASP A 118 6.83 -26.96 10.29
N GLU A 119 5.72 -26.96 11.04
CA GLU A 119 4.73 -28.05 11.05
C GLU A 119 4.13 -28.23 9.64
N VAL A 120 3.59 -27.17 9.04
CA VAL A 120 2.98 -27.21 7.70
C VAL A 120 3.98 -27.68 6.65
N ILE A 121 5.20 -27.15 6.65
CA ILE A 121 6.24 -27.56 5.70
C ILE A 121 6.64 -29.03 5.90
N THR A 122 6.71 -29.49 7.14
CA THR A 122 7.02 -30.89 7.45
C THR A 122 5.91 -31.83 6.97
N LEU A 123 4.65 -31.49 7.21
CA LEU A 123 3.50 -32.28 6.75
C LEU A 123 3.47 -32.36 5.23
N LEU A 124 3.68 -31.23 4.54
CA LEU A 124 3.77 -31.19 3.08
C LEU A 124 4.94 -32.01 2.53
N ALA A 125 6.12 -31.92 3.15
CA ALA A 125 7.29 -32.71 2.75
C ALA A 125 7.08 -34.22 2.95
N ARG A 126 6.25 -34.61 3.92
CA ARG A 126 5.86 -36.01 4.16
C ARG A 126 4.69 -36.48 3.31
N SER A 127 4.13 -35.61 2.45
CA SER A 127 2.91 -35.90 1.69
C SER A 127 1.73 -36.30 2.58
N ASP A 128 1.65 -35.72 3.78
CA ASP A 128 0.63 -36.02 4.77
C ASP A 128 -0.69 -35.30 4.42
N PRO A 129 -1.82 -36.00 4.25
CA PRO A 129 -3.11 -35.39 3.97
C PRO A 129 -3.55 -34.35 5.02
N ALA A 130 -3.10 -34.47 6.28
CA ALA A 130 -3.39 -33.50 7.33
C ALA A 130 -2.83 -32.09 7.02
N SER A 131 -1.86 -31.98 6.11
CA SER A 131 -1.33 -30.70 5.64
C SER A 131 -2.43 -29.78 5.06
N ALA A 132 -3.42 -30.35 4.37
CA ALA A 132 -4.52 -29.60 3.77
C ALA A 132 -5.41 -28.92 4.82
N ASP A 133 -5.72 -29.60 5.92
CA ASP A 133 -6.51 -29.06 7.01
C ASP A 133 -5.71 -27.99 7.77
N ARG A 134 -4.42 -28.24 8.05
CA ARG A 134 -3.54 -27.24 8.65
C ARG A 134 -3.38 -25.98 7.81
N LEU A 135 -3.24 -26.11 6.49
CA LEU A 135 -3.22 -24.98 5.58
C LEU A 135 -4.56 -24.23 5.55
N SER A 136 -5.69 -24.95 5.67
CA SER A 136 -7.02 -24.35 5.74
C SER A 136 -7.20 -23.53 7.02
N ASP A 137 -6.75 -24.05 8.16
CA ASP A 137 -6.76 -23.34 9.45
C ASP A 137 -5.87 -22.08 9.39
N LEU A 138 -4.67 -22.21 8.82
CA LEU A 138 -3.75 -21.10 8.60
C LEU A 138 -4.38 -20.02 7.72
N TYR A 139 -5.08 -20.41 6.65
CA TYR A 139 -5.81 -19.49 5.77
C TYR A 139 -6.92 -18.74 6.51
N ALA A 140 -7.72 -19.44 7.31
CA ALA A 140 -8.78 -18.83 8.12
C ALA A 140 -8.20 -17.84 9.14
N ALA A 141 -7.12 -18.22 9.82
CA ALA A 141 -6.44 -17.37 10.78
C ALA A 141 -5.83 -16.11 10.11
N TYR A 142 -5.16 -16.27 8.96
CA TYR A 142 -4.64 -15.15 8.18
C TYR A 142 -5.75 -14.18 7.76
N ARG A 143 -6.86 -14.70 7.22
CA ARG A 143 -8.01 -13.90 6.80
C ARG A 143 -8.61 -13.09 7.95
N LYS A 144 -8.73 -13.71 9.13
CA LYS A 144 -9.19 -13.03 10.35
C LYS A 144 -8.30 -11.86 10.74
N VAL A 145 -6.97 -11.99 10.60
CA VAL A 145 -6.03 -10.89 10.87
C VAL A 145 -6.17 -9.76 9.84
N MET A 146 -6.45 -10.10 8.58
CA MET A 146 -6.67 -9.12 7.52
C MET A 146 -8.06 -8.45 7.56
N GLY A 147 -8.93 -8.84 8.51
CA GLY A 147 -10.26 -8.25 8.70
C GLY A 147 -11.33 -8.80 7.75
N GLY A 148 -11.12 -9.99 7.19
CA GLY A 148 -12.07 -10.67 6.30
C GLY A 148 -12.93 -11.71 6.97
#